data_AF-A0A4Q6C5G1-F1
#
_entry.id   AF-A0A4Q6C5G1-F1
#
_cell.length_a   1.000
_cell.length_b   1.000
_cell.length_c   1.000
_cell.angle_alpha   90.00
_cell.angle_beta   90.00
_cell.angle_gamma   90.00
#
_symmetry.space_group_name_H-M   'P 1'
#
loop_
_entity.id
_entity.type
_entity.pdbx_description
1 polymer ?
#
loop_
_entity_poly.entity_id
_entity_poly.type
_entity_poly.pdbx_seq_one_letter_code
_entity_poly.pdbx_strand_id
1 'polypeptide(L)'
;MSPARNSALPTNAACSNKEQAADAAADAAATATEAQAAADAAAATGAATADAAQTSADAAAQAADAAATAATDAAAATTTEVADAAADTAAAAADTAEQAKDAAEEAKK
;
A
#
# COMPACT_ATOMS: atom_id res chain seq x y z
N MET A 1 -6.88 -1.81 24.62
CA MET A 1 -7.30 -0.40 24.63
C MET A 1 -6.81 0.21 23.32
N SER A 2 -7.58 0.02 22.25
CA SER A 2 -7.22 0.52 20.92
C SER A 2 -7.47 2.03 20.88
N PRO A 3 -6.53 2.85 20.39
CA PRO A 3 -6.82 4.27 20.22
C PRO A 3 -7.82 4.45 19.10
N ALA A 4 -8.73 5.39 19.35
CA ALA A 4 -9.84 5.77 18.52
C ALA A 4 -9.40 6.18 17.11
N ARG A 5 -9.89 5.47 16.10
CA ARG A 5 -10.07 6.00 14.74
C ARG A 5 -11.22 7.02 14.78
N ASN A 6 -10.99 8.17 15.39
CA ASN A 6 -11.87 9.33 15.29
C ASN A 6 -11.05 10.60 15.37
N SER A 7 -10.56 11.04 14.21
CA SER A 7 -10.35 12.44 13.93
C SER A 7 -10.65 12.63 12.45
N ALA A 8 -11.76 13.32 12.21
CA ALA A 8 -12.02 13.93 10.94
C ALA A 8 -10.79 14.70 10.47
N LEU A 9 -10.27 14.36 9.31
CA LEU A 9 -9.59 15.33 8.48
C LEU A 9 -10.40 15.41 7.19
N PRO A 10 -11.12 16.52 6.96
CA PRO A 10 -11.44 16.90 5.60
C PRO A 10 -10.14 17.41 4.99
N THR A 11 -9.30 16.54 4.45
CA THR A 11 -8.17 16.97 3.63
C THR A 11 -8.70 17.38 2.27
N ASN A 12 -9.19 18.62 2.26
CA ASN A 12 -9.12 19.58 1.18
C ASN A 12 -8.10 19.14 0.11
N ALA A 13 -8.44 19.22 -1.17
CA ALA A 13 -7.56 18.94 -2.32
C ALA A 13 -6.31 19.87 -2.43
N ALA A 14 -5.88 20.43 -1.29
CA ALA A 14 -4.78 21.35 -1.06
C ALA A 14 -3.70 20.80 -0.11
N CYS A 15 -3.85 19.59 0.46
CA CYS A 15 -2.66 18.78 0.80
C CYS A 15 -2.11 18.36 -0.57
N SER A 16 -0.93 18.86 -0.95
CA SER A 16 -0.46 18.86 -2.34
C SER A 16 -0.47 17.45 -2.94
N ASN A 17 -0.63 17.31 -4.26
CA ASN A 17 -0.56 16.02 -4.97
C ASN A 17 0.70 15.20 -4.61
N LYS A 18 1.79 15.89 -4.24
CA LYS A 18 3.04 15.33 -3.72
C LYS A 18 2.88 14.66 -2.35
N GLU A 19 2.15 15.29 -1.44
CA GLU A 19 1.82 14.73 -0.12
C GLU A 19 0.88 13.53 -0.28
N GLN A 20 -0.12 13.61 -1.16
CA GLN A 20 -0.99 12.48 -1.46
C GLN A 20 -0.22 11.26 -1.97
N ALA A 21 0.70 11.45 -2.91
CA ALA A 21 1.52 10.37 -3.43
C ALA A 21 2.44 9.77 -2.34
N ALA A 22 3.00 10.60 -1.47
CA ALA A 22 3.83 10.16 -0.35
C ALA A 22 3.02 9.37 0.70
N ASP A 23 1.82 9.83 1.03
CA ASP A 23 0.91 9.13 1.94
C ASP A 23 0.47 7.78 1.37
N ALA A 24 0.13 7.72 0.07
CA ALA A 24 -0.21 6.48 -0.61
C ALA A 24 0.96 5.49 -0.62
N ALA A 25 2.19 5.97 -0.85
CA ALA A 25 3.39 5.13 -0.75
C ALA A 25 3.63 4.61 0.66
N ALA A 26 3.41 5.43 1.69
CA ALA A 26 3.53 5.01 3.08
C ALA A 26 2.47 3.96 3.45
N ASP A 27 1.23 4.13 2.98
CA ASP A 27 0.13 3.20 3.20
C ASP A 27 0.36 1.86 2.49
N ALA A 28 0.84 1.90 1.24
CA ALA A 28 1.23 0.71 0.49
C ALA A 28 2.37 -0.06 1.19
N ALA A 29 3.38 0.63 1.72
CA ALA A 29 4.48 0.01 2.47
C ALA A 29 4.02 -0.62 3.79
N ALA A 30 3.11 0.03 4.52
CA ALA A 30 2.49 -0.54 5.71
C ALA A 30 1.67 -1.79 5.36
N THR A 31 0.89 -1.73 4.29
CA THR A 31 0.09 -2.83 3.76
C THR A 31 0.95 -4.02 3.33
N ALA A 32 2.05 -3.78 2.63
CA ALA A 32 3.01 -4.83 2.26
C ALA A 32 3.62 -5.51 3.51
N THR A 33 3.91 -4.73 4.55
CA THR A 33 4.40 -5.27 5.83
C THR A 33 3.36 -6.17 6.51
N GLU A 34 2.08 -5.76 6.49
CA GLU A 34 0.98 -6.58 7.01
C GLU A 34 0.78 -7.86 6.19
N ALA A 35 0.85 -7.78 4.86
CA ALA A 35 0.76 -8.94 3.97
C ALA A 35 1.90 -9.95 4.26
N GLN A 36 3.12 -9.46 4.46
CA GLN A 36 4.25 -10.31 4.83
C GLN A 36 4.04 -10.99 6.19
N ALA A 37 3.51 -10.27 7.17
CA ALA A 37 3.18 -10.85 8.47
C ALA A 37 2.09 -11.95 8.36
N ALA A 38 1.11 -11.78 7.47
CA ALA A 38 0.09 -12.79 7.19
C ALA A 38 0.72 -14.06 6.58
N ALA A 39 1.63 -13.86 5.63
CA ALA A 39 2.34 -14.93 4.94
C ALA A 39 3.28 -15.71 5.89
N ASP A 40 4.03 -15.01 6.75
CA ASP A 40 4.86 -15.61 7.79
C ASP A 40 4.03 -16.41 8.80
N ALA A 41 2.84 -15.93 9.16
CA ALA A 41 1.92 -16.66 10.02
C ALA A 41 1.38 -17.94 9.36
N ALA A 42 1.04 -17.89 8.06
CA ALA A 42 0.63 -19.07 7.30
C ALA A 42 1.77 -20.11 7.19
N ALA A 43 3.01 -19.65 6.99
CA ALA A 43 4.20 -20.50 6.99
C ALA A 43 4.44 -21.14 8.37
N ALA A 44 4.29 -20.38 9.46
CA ALA A 44 4.49 -20.88 10.83
C ALA A 44 3.46 -21.94 11.24
N THR A 45 2.24 -21.89 10.73
CA THR A 45 1.21 -22.91 10.95
C THR A 45 1.37 -24.12 10.02
N GLY A 46 2.28 -24.06 9.05
CA GLY A 46 2.47 -25.09 8.03
C GLY A 46 1.28 -25.19 7.08
N ALA A 47 0.56 -24.08 6.85
CA ALA A 47 -0.57 -24.06 5.94
C ALA A 47 -0.13 -24.47 4.53
N ALA A 48 -0.89 -25.33 3.86
CA ALA A 48 -0.63 -25.72 2.47
C ALA A 48 -0.68 -24.52 1.50
N THR A 49 -1.26 -23.41 1.96
CA THR A 49 -1.43 -22.13 1.27
C THR A 49 -0.33 -21.12 1.59
N ALA A 50 0.69 -21.47 2.38
CA ALA A 50 1.78 -20.56 2.71
C ALA A 50 2.46 -19.96 1.46
N ASP A 51 2.70 -20.76 0.41
CA ASP A 51 3.26 -20.25 -0.85
C ASP A 51 2.34 -19.24 -1.55
N ALA A 52 1.02 -19.42 -1.46
CA ALA A 52 0.04 -18.49 -2.02
C ALA A 52 -0.02 -17.18 -1.21
N ALA A 53 0.08 -17.27 0.11
CA ALA A 53 0.19 -16.10 0.98
C ALA A 53 1.49 -15.33 0.70
N GLN A 54 2.62 -16.03 0.53
CA GLN A 54 3.91 -15.43 0.17
C GLN A 54 3.85 -14.74 -1.19
N THR A 55 3.26 -15.38 -2.20
CA THR A 55 3.07 -14.78 -3.53
C THR A 55 2.25 -13.49 -3.46
N SER A 56 1.24 -13.47 -2.58
CA SER A 56 0.41 -12.28 -2.37
C SER A 56 1.16 -11.18 -1.60
N ALA A 57 1.98 -11.54 -0.62
CA ALA A 57 2.88 -10.58 0.04
C ALA A 57 3.92 -9.98 -0.92
N ASP A 58 4.50 -10.78 -1.81
CA ASP A 58 5.42 -10.31 -2.86
C ASP A 58 4.72 -9.36 -3.85
N ALA A 59 3.44 -9.60 -4.15
CA ALA A 59 2.64 -8.68 -4.97
C ALA A 59 2.38 -7.35 -4.24
N ALA A 60 2.08 -7.39 -2.93
CA ALA A 60 1.92 -6.18 -2.13
C ALA A 60 3.24 -5.38 -2.02
N ALA A 61 4.38 -6.04 -1.89
CA ALA A 61 5.70 -5.40 -1.88
C ALA A 61 6.01 -4.70 -3.21
N GLN A 62 5.76 -5.36 -4.34
CA GLN A 62 5.93 -4.75 -5.67
C GLN A 62 5.01 -3.54 -5.86
N ALA A 63 3.78 -3.60 -5.34
CA ALA A 63 2.86 -2.48 -5.37
C ALA A 63 3.36 -1.32 -4.48
N ALA A 64 3.92 -1.58 -3.31
CA ALA A 64 4.55 -0.57 -2.47
C ALA A 64 5.74 0.11 -3.16
N ASP A 65 6.60 -0.66 -3.86
CA ASP A 65 7.71 -0.11 -4.65
C ASP A 65 7.21 0.78 -5.80
N ALA A 66 6.12 0.39 -6.46
CA ALA A 66 5.48 1.20 -7.50
C ALA A 66 4.93 2.51 -6.92
N ALA A 67 4.27 2.47 -5.75
CA ALA A 67 3.77 3.64 -5.07
C ALA A 67 4.90 4.60 -4.65
N ALA A 68 6.02 4.07 -4.14
CA ALA A 68 7.20 4.85 -3.77
C ALA A 68 7.87 5.52 -5.00
N THR A 69 7.91 4.82 -6.13
CA THR A 69 8.39 5.37 -7.40
C THR A 69 7.48 6.52 -7.85
N ALA A 70 6.17 6.31 -7.82
CA ALA A 70 5.19 7.33 -8.18
C ALA A 70 5.24 8.55 -7.24
N ALA A 71 5.47 8.36 -5.94
CA ALA A 71 5.70 9.46 -4.99
C ALA A 71 6.97 10.27 -5.33
N THR A 72 8.03 9.59 -5.76
CA THR A 72 9.27 10.24 -6.21
C THR A 72 9.01 11.05 -7.49
N ASP A 73 8.25 10.50 -8.44
CA ASP A 73 7.88 11.19 -9.68
C ASP A 73 7.00 12.42 -9.39
N ALA A 74 6.04 12.30 -8.47
CA ALA A 74 5.21 13.42 -8.02
C ALA A 74 6.07 14.53 -7.40
N ALA A 75 7.06 14.18 -6.58
CA ALA A 75 7.98 15.13 -5.97
C ALA A 75 8.87 15.85 -7.01
N ALA A 76 9.32 15.12 -8.04
CA ALA A 76 10.12 15.64 -9.15
C ALA A 76 9.31 16.41 -10.21
N ALA A 77 7.98 16.30 -10.19
CA ALA A 77 7.10 16.91 -11.17
C ALA A 77 7.25 18.45 -11.21
N THR A 78 7.44 18.95 -12.43
CA THR A 78 7.55 20.40 -12.71
C THR A 78 6.20 21.04 -13.06
N THR A 79 5.16 20.24 -13.29
CA THR A 79 3.79 20.70 -13.53
C THR A 79 2.81 19.98 -12.61
N THR A 80 1.66 20.59 -12.37
CA THR A 80 0.62 20.02 -11.52
C THR A 80 0.03 18.75 -12.13
N GLU A 81 -0.16 18.71 -13.45
CA GLU A 81 -0.75 17.56 -14.15
C GLU A 81 0.12 16.30 -14.04
N VAL A 82 1.45 16.45 -14.07
CA VAL A 82 2.38 15.33 -13.86
C VAL A 82 2.33 14.87 -12.40
N ALA A 83 2.23 15.80 -11.45
CA ALA A 83 2.09 15.47 -10.04
C ALA A 83 0.76 14.74 -9.74
N ASP A 84 -0.34 15.16 -10.38
CA ASP A 84 -1.65 14.49 -10.29
C ASP A 84 -1.58 13.06 -10.82
N ALA A 85 -1.07 12.85 -12.04
CA ALA A 85 -0.96 11.52 -12.63
C ALA A 85 -0.07 10.58 -11.80
N ALA A 86 0.99 11.11 -11.20
CA ALA A 86 1.84 10.36 -10.29
C ALA A 86 1.13 10.02 -8.96
N ALA A 87 0.35 10.94 -8.40
CA ALA A 87 -0.46 10.69 -7.22
C ALA A 87 -1.54 9.62 -7.47
N ASP A 88 -2.22 9.67 -8.63
CA ASP A 88 -3.18 8.64 -9.05
C ASP A 88 -2.52 7.27 -9.20
N THR A 89 -1.29 7.24 -9.74
CA THR A 89 -0.51 6.00 -9.86
C THR A 89 -0.15 5.43 -8.48
N ALA A 90 0.27 6.30 -7.54
CA ALA A 90 0.57 5.88 -6.18
C ALA A 90 -0.67 5.33 -5.46
N ALA A 91 -1.83 5.97 -5.64
CA ALA A 91 -3.10 5.50 -5.08
C ALA A 91 -3.52 4.14 -5.65
N ALA A 92 -3.47 3.96 -6.97
CA ALA A 92 -3.79 2.68 -7.61
C ALA A 92 -2.83 1.55 -7.16
N ALA A 93 -1.58 1.88 -6.90
CA ALA A 93 -0.60 0.95 -6.36
C ALA A 93 -0.93 0.59 -4.89
N ALA A 94 -1.34 1.55 -4.05
CA ALA A 94 -1.83 1.28 -2.70
C ALA A 94 -3.06 0.35 -2.71
N ASP A 95 -4.04 0.60 -3.58
CA ASP A 95 -5.22 -0.27 -3.74
C ASP A 95 -4.83 -1.70 -4.17
N THR A 96 -3.78 -1.82 -5.01
CA THR A 96 -3.24 -3.13 -5.42
C THR A 96 -2.56 -3.84 -4.25
N ALA A 97 -1.81 -3.10 -3.43
CA ALA A 97 -1.20 -3.65 -2.22
C ALA A 97 -2.27 -4.15 -1.24
N GLU A 98 -3.38 -3.41 -1.08
CA GLU A 98 -4.49 -3.81 -0.20
C GLU A 98 -5.16 -5.10 -0.69
N GLN A 99 -5.48 -5.19 -1.98
CA GLN A 99 -6.03 -6.41 -2.57
C GLN A 99 -5.10 -7.62 -2.40
N ALA A 100 -3.79 -7.40 -2.54
CA ALA A 100 -2.79 -8.45 -2.36
C ALA A 100 -2.66 -8.87 -0.89
N LYS A 101 -2.70 -7.92 0.06
CA LYS A 101 -2.77 -8.21 1.49
C LYS A 101 -4.01 -9.03 1.83
N ASP A 102 -5.19 -8.66 1.32
CA ASP A 102 -6.43 -9.38 1.57
C ASP A 102 -6.34 -10.81 1.04
N ALA A 103 -5.74 -11.02 -0.13
CA ALA A 103 -5.46 -12.36 -0.66
C ALA A 103 -4.50 -13.17 0.25
N ALA A 104 -3.47 -12.52 0.82
CA ALA A 104 -2.57 -13.16 1.78
C ALA A 104 -3.28 -13.57 3.07
N GLU A 105 -4.16 -12.71 3.60
CA GLU A 105 -4.96 -12.98 4.80
C GLU A 105 -6.01 -14.08 4.55
N GLU A 106 -6.67 -14.10 3.39
CA GLU A 106 -7.57 -15.19 3.00
C GLU A 106 -6.82 -16.52 2.87
N ALA A 107 -5.60 -16.50 2.32
CA ALA A 107 -4.76 -17.68 2.23
C ALA A 107 -4.32 -18.24 3.60
N LYS A 108 -4.34 -17.43 4.68
CA LYS A 108 -4.02 -17.88 6.05
C LYS A 108 -5.16 -18.64 6.73
N LYS A 109 -6.40 -18.53 6.23
CA LYS A 109 -7.60 -19.15 6.83
C LYS A 109 -7.70 -20.63 6.47
#